data_AF-A0A960WZZ0-F1
#
_entry.id   AF-A0A960WZZ0-F1
#
_cell.length_a   1.000
_cell.length_b   1.000
_cell.length_c   1.000
_cell.angle_alpha   90.00
_cell.angle_beta   90.00
_cell.angle_gamma   90.00
#
_symmetry.space_group_name_H-M   'P 1'
#
loop_
_entity.id
_entity.type
_entity.pdbx_description
1 polymer ?
#
loop_
_entity_poly.entity_id
_entity_poly.type
_entity_poly.pdbx_seq_one_letter_code
_entity_poly.pdbx_strand_id
1 'polypeptide(L)'
;MTPAPPPTLRKSPFHTTRWTQVGLAKVDSEEGRRALADLCDAYYEPVVAYLCSVFRDADAAREMSHTFFAGMLGGGAIRTAEPGKGRFRSYLLGAVKHFVAHQHEAARRQKRGGGKVPVSMDDTEVIVVPDERMLPPDAAFDRQWAVTVITRGMEALRAECLAVGRGEFFDAVSGILNGHASHGDQTALAASCGMSFDAFRMALSRLKKRLRQCVKSEVAGTLDDPAAVQDEMETLFAALVG
;
A
#
# COMPACT_ATOMS: atom_id res chain seq x y z
N MET A 1 41.18 -22.35 -21.37
CA MET A 1 40.26 -21.19 -21.32
C MET A 1 38.85 -21.74 -21.42
N THR A 2 38.16 -21.88 -20.28
CA THR A 2 36.81 -22.43 -20.20
C THR A 2 35.81 -21.30 -20.47
N PRO A 3 34.84 -21.45 -21.40
CA PRO A 3 33.89 -20.40 -21.69
C PRO A 3 32.96 -20.19 -20.49
N ALA A 4 32.76 -18.92 -20.13
CA ALA A 4 31.87 -18.51 -19.05
C ALA A 4 30.42 -18.95 -19.34
N PRO A 5 29.65 -19.38 -18.32
CA PRO A 5 28.25 -19.73 -18.50
C PRO A 5 27.45 -18.48 -18.89
N PRO A 6 26.38 -18.63 -19.70
CA PRO A 6 25.55 -17.51 -20.11
C PRO A 6 24.86 -16.88 -18.90
N PRO A 7 24.59 -15.55 -18.93
CA PRO A 7 23.87 -14.88 -17.85
C PRO A 7 22.49 -15.52 -17.70
N THR A 8 22.23 -16.07 -16.52
CA THR A 8 20.91 -16.54 -16.15
C THR A 8 19.99 -15.34 -16.08
N LEU A 9 19.16 -15.17 -17.12
CA LEU A 9 18.00 -14.29 -17.06
C LEU A 9 17.18 -14.70 -15.84
N ARG A 10 17.24 -13.88 -14.78
CA ARG A 10 16.40 -14.02 -13.60
C ARG A 10 14.95 -13.93 -14.08
N LYS A 11 14.30 -15.08 -14.23
CA LYS A 11 12.86 -15.16 -14.44
C LYS A 11 12.21 -14.48 -13.24
N SER A 12 11.55 -13.35 -13.46
CA SER A 12 10.72 -12.70 -12.45
C SER A 12 9.77 -13.75 -11.87
N PRO A 13 9.85 -14.06 -10.57
CA PRO A 13 8.99 -15.06 -9.99
C PRO A 13 7.56 -14.55 -10.08
N PHE A 14 6.67 -15.41 -10.57
CA PHE A 14 5.24 -15.20 -10.61
C PHE A 14 4.78 -14.67 -9.23
N HIS A 15 4.25 -13.44 -9.20
CA HIS A 15 3.86 -12.75 -7.97
C HIS A 15 2.80 -13.57 -7.24
N THR A 16 3.25 -14.20 -6.18
CA THR A 16 2.52 -15.11 -5.31
C THR A 16 1.57 -14.28 -4.44
N THR A 17 0.36 -14.78 -4.18
CA THR A 17 -0.67 -13.99 -3.46
C THR A 17 -0.19 -13.55 -2.07
N ARG A 18 -0.66 -12.43 -1.50
CA ARG A 18 -0.20 -11.86 -0.22
C ARG A 18 -0.58 -12.80 0.91
N TRP A 19 -1.59 -13.66 0.75
CA TRP A 19 -1.82 -14.78 1.67
C TRP A 19 -0.79 -15.90 1.52
N THR A 20 -0.30 -16.16 0.32
CA THR A 20 0.88 -17.01 0.12
C THR A 20 2.13 -16.35 0.71
N GLN A 21 2.32 -15.03 0.57
CA GLN A 21 3.40 -14.29 1.24
C GLN A 21 3.23 -14.27 2.77
N VAL A 22 2.01 -14.15 3.29
CA VAL A 22 1.72 -14.27 4.72
C VAL A 22 1.99 -15.70 5.18
N GLY A 23 1.62 -16.71 4.39
CA GLY A 23 1.94 -18.11 4.63
C GLY A 23 3.44 -18.36 4.65
N LEU A 24 4.18 -17.82 3.69
CA LEU A 24 5.64 -17.85 3.64
C LEU A 24 6.24 -17.10 4.84
N ALA A 25 5.72 -15.94 5.19
CA ALA A 25 6.15 -15.12 6.31
C ALA A 25 5.92 -15.77 7.68
N LYS A 26 5.07 -16.80 7.75
CA LYS A 26 4.91 -17.63 8.96
C LYS A 26 6.01 -18.69 9.11
N VAL A 27 6.69 -19.04 8.02
CA VAL A 27 7.78 -20.00 8.04
C VAL A 27 9.06 -19.27 8.38
N ASP A 28 9.82 -19.79 9.36
CA ASP A 28 11.14 -19.25 9.70
C ASP A 28 12.17 -19.68 8.65
N SER A 29 12.08 -19.06 7.48
CA SER A 29 12.98 -19.25 6.35
C SER A 29 13.43 -17.90 5.80
N GLU A 30 14.50 -17.90 5.01
CA GLU A 30 14.97 -16.69 4.30
C GLU A 30 13.88 -16.13 3.35
N GLU A 31 13.11 -17.01 2.73
CA GLU A 31 11.97 -16.64 1.89
C GLU A 31 10.82 -16.04 2.71
N GLY A 32 10.56 -16.59 3.90
CA GLY A 32 9.57 -16.05 4.83
C GLY A 32 9.94 -14.67 5.36
N ARG A 33 11.21 -14.45 5.72
CA ARG A 33 11.70 -13.13 6.14
C ARG A 33 11.58 -12.09 5.03
N ARG A 34 11.85 -12.46 3.77
CA ARG A 34 11.65 -11.57 2.61
C ARG A 34 10.18 -11.26 2.37
N ALA A 35 9.32 -12.27 2.39
CA ALA A 35 7.88 -12.08 2.23
C ALA A 35 7.30 -11.15 3.32
N LEU A 36 7.80 -11.28 4.55
CA LEU A 36 7.41 -10.40 5.65
C LEU A 36 7.90 -8.96 5.44
N ALA A 37 9.14 -8.78 4.99
CA ALA A 37 9.69 -7.45 4.68
C ALA A 37 8.89 -6.78 3.55
N ASP A 38 8.59 -7.50 2.47
CA ASP A 38 7.78 -6.99 1.35
C ASP A 38 6.38 -6.54 1.81
N LEU A 39 5.77 -7.29 2.75
CA LEU A 39 4.49 -6.92 3.36
C LEU A 39 4.63 -5.68 4.24
N CYS A 40 5.69 -5.57 5.04
CA CYS A 40 5.94 -4.37 5.84
C CYS A 40 6.10 -3.14 4.94
N ASP A 41 6.92 -3.24 3.90
CA ASP A 41 7.13 -2.16 2.94
C ASP A 41 5.84 -1.79 2.19
N ALA A 42 4.98 -2.77 1.91
CA ALA A 42 3.68 -2.55 1.25
C ALA A 42 2.66 -1.80 2.10
N TYR A 43 2.78 -1.87 3.41
CA TYR A 43 1.79 -1.32 4.32
C TYR A 43 2.33 -0.30 5.32
N TYR A 44 3.62 -0.01 5.29
CA TYR A 44 4.23 0.97 6.18
C TYR A 44 3.52 2.33 6.12
N GLU A 45 3.42 2.90 4.92
CA GLU A 45 2.77 4.18 4.67
C GLU A 45 1.28 4.19 5.05
N PRO A 46 0.46 3.18 4.66
CA PRO A 46 -0.91 3.05 5.16
C PRO A 46 -1.02 3.09 6.69
N VAL A 47 -0.16 2.35 7.41
CA VAL A 47 -0.17 2.32 8.87
C VAL A 47 0.23 3.68 9.46
N VAL A 48 1.24 4.35 8.89
CA VAL A 48 1.59 5.72 9.29
C VAL A 48 0.40 6.66 9.10
N ALA A 49 -0.31 6.61 7.97
CA ALA A 49 -1.48 7.46 7.73
C ALA A 49 -2.61 7.21 8.74
N TYR A 50 -2.84 5.96 9.12
CA TYR A 50 -3.77 5.60 10.18
C TYR A 50 -3.35 6.23 11.51
N LEU A 51 -2.09 6.03 11.93
CA LEU A 51 -1.59 6.51 13.22
C LEU A 51 -1.47 8.03 13.29
N CYS A 52 -1.14 8.70 12.18
CA CYS A 52 -1.22 10.17 12.06
C CYS A 52 -2.65 10.66 12.34
N SER A 53 -3.65 9.92 11.86
CA SER A 53 -5.05 10.25 12.09
C SER A 53 -5.50 9.97 13.52
N VAL A 54 -4.91 8.98 14.19
CA VAL A 54 -5.21 8.66 15.59
C VAL A 54 -4.53 9.62 16.57
N PHE A 55 -3.22 9.83 16.41
CA PHE A 55 -2.43 10.61 17.37
C PHE A 55 -2.42 12.10 17.08
N ARG A 56 -2.79 12.52 15.86
CA ARG A 56 -2.68 13.92 15.39
C ARG A 56 -1.27 14.50 15.55
N ASP A 57 -0.27 13.63 15.52
CA ASP A 57 1.14 13.92 15.68
C ASP A 57 1.92 13.00 14.74
N ALA A 58 2.65 13.60 13.80
CA ALA A 58 3.38 12.88 12.76
C ALA A 58 4.61 12.13 13.30
N ASP A 59 5.28 12.68 14.32
CA ASP A 59 6.49 12.07 14.88
C ASP A 59 6.10 10.91 15.78
N ALA A 60 5.08 11.10 16.63
CA ALA A 60 4.51 10.00 17.42
C ALA A 60 3.95 8.89 16.53
N ALA A 61 3.30 9.23 15.41
CA ALA A 61 2.80 8.24 14.46
C ALA A 61 3.92 7.41 13.84
N ARG A 62 5.04 8.02 13.44
CA ARG A 62 6.20 7.27 12.89
C ARG A 62 6.84 6.37 13.93
N GLU A 63 7.06 6.86 15.15
CA GLU A 63 7.61 6.04 16.24
C GLU A 63 6.71 4.84 16.55
N MET A 64 5.40 5.08 16.58
CA MET A 64 4.42 4.05 16.86
C MET A 64 4.29 3.04 15.71
N SER A 65 4.42 3.49 14.45
CA SER A 65 4.55 2.59 13.28
C SER A 65 5.78 1.70 13.39
N HIS A 66 6.96 2.27 13.72
CA HIS A 66 8.16 1.46 13.91
C HIS A 66 7.97 0.41 15.01
N THR A 67 7.37 0.79 16.13
CA THR A 67 7.10 -0.12 17.24
C THR A 67 6.14 -1.25 16.82
N PHE A 68 5.09 -0.92 16.08
CA PHE A 68 4.14 -1.89 15.53
C PHE A 68 4.82 -2.90 14.61
N PHE A 69 5.57 -2.42 13.61
CA PHE A 69 6.25 -3.30 12.67
C PHE A 69 7.40 -4.08 13.30
N ALA A 70 8.11 -3.53 14.28
CA ALA A 70 9.12 -4.28 15.05
C ALA A 70 8.48 -5.47 15.79
N GLY A 71 7.31 -5.28 16.41
CA GLY A 71 6.56 -6.37 17.04
C GLY A 71 6.03 -7.41 16.05
N MET A 72 5.68 -6.98 14.84
CA MET A 72 5.26 -7.88 13.76
C MET A 72 6.43 -8.72 13.22
N LEU A 73 7.58 -8.08 13.00
CA LEU A 73 8.83 -8.71 12.58
C LEU A 73 9.40 -9.66 13.65
N GLY A 74 9.15 -9.37 14.94
CA GLY A 74 9.44 -10.24 16.07
C GLY A 74 8.58 -11.50 16.17
N GLY A 75 7.69 -11.75 15.18
CA GLY A 75 6.96 -13.01 15.03
C GLY A 75 5.62 -13.10 15.76
N GLY A 76 5.14 -12.03 16.41
CA GLY A 76 3.92 -12.08 17.23
C GLY A 76 2.62 -11.99 16.43
N ALA A 77 2.48 -10.94 15.61
CA ALA A 77 1.20 -10.64 14.98
C ALA A 77 0.90 -11.58 13.79
N ILE A 78 1.81 -11.66 12.80
CA ILE A 78 1.52 -12.31 11.52
C ILE A 78 1.23 -13.82 11.60
N ARG A 79 1.70 -14.49 12.67
CA ARG A 79 1.42 -15.91 12.91
C ARG A 79 -0.07 -16.22 13.04
N THR A 80 -0.83 -15.28 13.58
CA THR A 80 -2.27 -15.40 13.81
C THR A 80 -3.14 -15.03 12.59
N ALA A 81 -2.53 -14.51 11.52
CA ALA A 81 -3.25 -14.12 10.31
C ALA A 81 -3.81 -15.34 9.58
N GLU A 82 -5.12 -15.49 9.44
CA GLU A 82 -5.74 -16.65 8.77
C GLU A 82 -6.36 -16.27 7.42
N PRO A 83 -5.98 -16.95 6.31
CA PRO A 83 -6.49 -16.65 4.97
C PRO A 83 -8.02 -16.69 4.85
N GLY A 84 -8.68 -17.56 5.61
CA GLY A 84 -10.14 -17.72 5.57
C GLY A 84 -10.94 -16.58 6.23
N LYS A 85 -10.28 -15.60 6.87
CA LYS A 85 -10.95 -14.50 7.60
C LYS A 85 -11.10 -13.21 6.78
N GLY A 86 -10.69 -13.21 5.51
CA GLY A 86 -10.89 -12.08 4.58
C GLY A 86 -9.58 -11.50 4.02
N ARG A 87 -9.63 -10.23 3.61
CA ARG A 87 -8.49 -9.52 2.99
C ARG A 87 -7.39 -9.25 4.02
N PHE A 88 -6.12 -9.42 3.64
CA PHE A 88 -4.99 -9.12 4.53
C PHE A 88 -5.00 -7.67 5.03
N ARG A 89 -5.44 -6.75 4.17
CA ARG A 89 -5.64 -5.33 4.50
C ARG A 89 -6.56 -5.13 5.72
N SER A 90 -7.69 -5.84 5.76
CA SER A 90 -8.64 -5.78 6.87
C SER A 90 -8.06 -6.37 8.16
N TYR A 91 -7.33 -7.48 8.04
CA TYR A 91 -6.60 -8.06 9.16
C TYR A 91 -5.58 -7.06 9.72
N LEU A 92 -4.79 -6.42 8.86
CA LEU A 92 -3.76 -5.48 9.27
C LEU A 92 -4.36 -4.26 9.96
N LEU A 93 -5.42 -3.68 9.40
CA LEU A 93 -6.14 -2.57 10.02
C LEU A 93 -6.66 -2.96 11.42
N GLY A 94 -7.21 -4.16 11.57
CA GLY A 94 -7.61 -4.71 12.87
C GLY A 94 -6.44 -4.85 13.84
N ALA A 95 -5.30 -5.37 13.38
CA ALA A 95 -4.09 -5.52 14.19
C ALA A 95 -3.56 -4.17 14.69
N VAL A 96 -3.55 -3.14 13.85
CA VAL A 96 -3.14 -1.78 14.24
C VAL A 96 -4.11 -1.18 15.26
N LYS A 97 -5.43 -1.37 15.09
CA LYS A 97 -6.44 -0.94 16.07
C LYS A 97 -6.21 -1.56 17.44
N HIS A 98 -5.98 -2.87 17.49
CA HIS A 98 -5.67 -3.58 18.73
C HIS A 98 -4.38 -3.09 19.37
N PHE A 99 -3.35 -2.84 18.56
CA PHE A 99 -2.09 -2.28 19.04
C PHE A 99 -2.29 -0.91 19.69
N VAL A 100 -3.00 0.01 19.04
CA VAL A 100 -3.33 1.33 19.60
C VAL A 100 -4.10 1.22 20.91
N ALA A 101 -5.13 0.36 20.96
CA ALA A 101 -5.90 0.14 22.19
C ALA A 101 -5.01 -0.35 23.35
N HIS A 102 -4.13 -1.31 23.10
CA HIS A 102 -3.18 -1.82 24.09
C HIS A 102 -2.22 -0.73 24.59
N GLN A 103 -1.75 0.16 23.71
CA GLN A 103 -0.88 1.28 24.09
C GLN A 103 -1.61 2.28 25.01
N HIS A 104 -2.88 2.60 24.72
CA HIS A 104 -3.68 3.44 25.60
C HIS A 104 -3.91 2.80 26.97
N GLU A 105 -4.18 1.49 27.04
CA GLU A 105 -4.32 0.76 28.30
C GLU A 105 -3.02 0.74 29.11
N ALA A 106 -1.88 0.52 28.46
CA ALA A 106 -0.57 0.56 29.11
C ALA A 106 -0.25 1.93 29.71
N ALA A 107 -0.51 3.01 28.96
CA ALA A 107 -0.34 4.38 29.44
C ALA A 107 -1.26 4.68 30.64
N ARG A 108 -2.52 4.19 30.61
CA ARG A 108 -3.46 4.33 31.75
C ARG A 108 -3.00 3.55 32.97
N ARG A 109 -2.49 2.32 32.81
CA ARG A 109 -1.92 1.51 33.91
C ARG A 109 -0.71 2.17 34.54
N GLN A 110 0.20 2.72 33.73
CA GLN A 110 1.40 3.40 34.22
C GLN A 110 1.05 4.65 35.04
N LYS A 111 0.04 5.43 34.62
CA LYS A 111 -0.49 6.57 35.38
C LYS A 111 -1.13 6.16 36.72
N ARG A 112 -1.66 4.94 36.83
CA ARG A 112 -2.31 4.42 38.06
C ARG A 112 -1.33 3.74 39.02
N GLY A 113 -0.19 3.22 38.53
CA GLY A 113 0.83 2.55 39.34
C GLY A 113 1.82 3.47 40.07
N GLY A 114 1.71 4.80 39.89
CA GLY A 114 2.61 5.81 40.45
C GLY A 114 2.27 6.35 41.85
N GLY A 115 1.35 5.71 42.59
CA GLY A 115 1.10 6.02 44.01
C GLY A 115 0.48 7.39 44.32
N LYS A 116 0.04 8.16 43.33
CA LYS A 116 -0.78 9.35 43.53
C LYS A 116 -2.01 9.25 42.64
N VAL A 117 -3.17 9.49 43.22
CA VAL A 117 -4.43 9.69 42.49
C VAL A 117 -4.49 11.16 42.12
N PRO A 118 -4.20 11.59 40.88
CA PRO A 118 -4.81 12.81 40.42
C PRO A 118 -6.25 12.44 40.05
N VAL A 119 -7.19 12.79 40.91
CA VAL A 119 -8.56 13.04 40.44
C VAL A 119 -8.44 14.30 39.59
N SER A 120 -8.13 14.14 38.31
CA SER A 120 -8.43 15.17 37.32
C SER A 120 -9.80 14.81 36.80
N MET A 121 -10.81 15.50 37.34
CA MET A 121 -12.19 15.46 36.90
C MET A 121 -12.30 16.22 35.57
N ASP A 122 -11.65 15.67 34.55
CA ASP A 122 -11.74 16.02 33.14
C ASP A 122 -11.61 14.72 32.33
N ASP A 123 -12.29 13.65 32.79
CA ASP A 123 -12.81 12.60 31.90
C ASP A 123 -14.00 13.19 31.12
N THR A 124 -13.79 14.34 30.49
CA THR A 124 -14.51 14.60 29.26
C THR A 124 -13.87 13.59 28.32
N GLU A 125 -14.60 12.54 27.94
CA GLU A 125 -14.36 11.88 26.67
C GLU A 125 -14.03 13.02 25.72
N VAL A 126 -12.77 13.17 25.32
CA VAL A 126 -12.41 14.17 24.33
C VAL A 126 -13.22 13.69 23.15
N ILE A 127 -14.40 14.30 22.98
CA ILE A 127 -15.16 14.28 21.76
C ILE A 127 -14.13 14.89 20.83
N VAL A 128 -13.36 14.02 20.18
CA VAL A 128 -12.50 14.40 19.07
C VAL A 128 -13.52 14.88 18.08
N VAL A 129 -13.84 16.17 18.15
CA VAL A 129 -14.66 16.84 17.14
C VAL A 129 -13.94 16.47 15.86
N PRO A 130 -14.58 15.70 14.97
CA PRO A 130 -13.94 15.33 13.72
C PRO A 130 -13.53 16.64 13.07
N ASP A 131 -12.23 16.88 12.92
CA ASP A 131 -11.81 17.93 12.02
C ASP A 131 -12.33 17.49 10.65
N GLU A 132 -13.35 18.18 10.14
CA GLU A 132 -14.00 17.85 8.87
C GLU A 132 -12.99 17.83 7.71
N ARG A 133 -11.81 18.44 7.90
CA ARG A 133 -10.69 18.44 6.95
C ARG A 133 -9.84 17.17 7.01
N MET A 134 -9.94 16.38 8.08
CA MET A 134 -9.19 15.15 8.25
C MET A 134 -10.05 13.92 7.99
N LEU A 135 -9.55 13.04 7.14
CA LEU A 135 -10.13 11.73 6.92
C LEU A 135 -10.24 10.96 8.24
N PRO A 136 -11.33 10.23 8.48
CA PRO A 136 -11.39 9.22 9.53
C PRO A 136 -10.19 8.26 9.42
N PRO A 137 -9.64 7.73 10.54
CA PRO A 137 -8.43 6.91 10.51
C PRO A 137 -8.49 5.75 9.52
N ASP A 138 -9.62 5.05 9.46
CA ASP A 138 -9.86 3.96 8.51
C ASP A 138 -9.80 4.48 7.06
N ALA A 139 -10.47 5.59 6.75
CA ALA A 139 -10.45 6.19 5.43
C ALA A 139 -9.05 6.71 5.03
N ALA A 140 -8.28 7.24 5.98
CA ALA A 140 -6.89 7.65 5.76
C ALA A 140 -5.98 6.47 5.41
N PHE A 141 -6.14 5.35 6.13
CA PHE A 141 -5.47 4.08 5.82
C PHE A 141 -5.83 3.58 4.42
N ASP A 142 -7.13 3.59 4.09
CA ASP A 142 -7.68 3.13 2.80
C ASP A 142 -7.16 3.94 1.62
N ARG A 143 -7.21 5.27 1.75
CA ARG A 143 -6.71 6.18 0.73
C ARG A 143 -5.20 6.03 0.53
N GLN A 144 -4.42 5.95 1.61
CA GLN A 144 -2.98 5.79 1.50
C GLN A 144 -2.59 4.44 0.92
N TRP A 145 -3.33 3.38 1.24
CA TRP A 145 -3.17 2.07 0.60
C TRP A 145 -3.44 2.15 -0.90
N ALA A 146 -4.54 2.78 -1.32
CA ALA A 146 -4.87 2.94 -2.74
C ALA A 146 -3.79 3.71 -3.50
N VAL A 147 -3.27 4.80 -2.92
CA VAL A 147 -2.13 5.56 -3.46
C VAL A 147 -0.90 4.67 -3.60
N THR A 148 -0.54 3.91 -2.56
CA THR A 148 0.63 3.02 -2.57
C THR A 148 0.52 1.96 -3.69
N VAL A 149 -0.65 1.36 -3.85
CA VAL A 149 -0.91 0.35 -4.89
C VAL A 149 -0.80 0.96 -6.30
N ILE A 150 -1.34 2.16 -6.52
CA ILE A 150 -1.23 2.85 -7.82
C ILE A 150 0.22 3.22 -8.12
N THR A 151 0.95 3.75 -7.14
CA THR A 151 2.36 4.12 -7.31
C THR A 151 3.20 2.92 -7.73
N ARG A 152 3.06 1.78 -7.05
CA ARG A 152 3.73 0.54 -7.42
C ARG A 152 3.32 0.03 -8.81
N GLY A 153 2.03 0.11 -9.13
CA GLY A 153 1.52 -0.21 -10.46
C GLY A 153 2.10 0.67 -11.57
N MET A 154 2.31 1.97 -11.28
CA MET A 154 2.96 2.92 -12.18
C MET A 154 4.46 2.63 -12.34
N GLU A 155 5.16 2.30 -11.26
CA GLU A 155 6.58 1.92 -11.29
C GLU A 155 6.80 0.64 -12.09
N ALA A 156 5.95 -0.38 -11.89
CA ALA A 156 5.98 -1.62 -12.66
C ALA A 156 5.76 -1.35 -14.16
N LEU A 157 4.76 -0.51 -14.48
CA LEU A 157 4.50 -0.11 -15.87
C LEU A 157 5.66 0.67 -16.49
N ARG A 158 6.31 1.55 -15.70
CA ARG A 158 7.50 2.29 -16.14
C ARG A 158 8.64 1.34 -16.46
N ALA A 159 8.91 0.37 -15.60
CA ALA A 159 9.94 -0.64 -15.81
C ALA A 159 9.68 -1.46 -17.09
N GLU A 160 8.43 -1.85 -17.34
CA GLU A 160 8.05 -2.52 -18.59
C GLU A 160 8.28 -1.64 -19.82
N CYS A 161 7.91 -0.35 -19.75
CA CYS A 161 8.12 0.59 -20.85
C CYS A 161 9.60 0.81 -21.13
N LEU A 162 10.43 0.93 -20.10
CA LEU A 162 11.89 1.06 -20.24
C LEU A 162 12.50 -0.18 -20.91
N ALA A 163 12.05 -1.38 -20.53
CA ALA A 163 12.55 -2.64 -21.09
C ALA A 163 12.29 -2.78 -22.60
N VAL A 164 11.24 -2.14 -23.12
CA VAL A 164 10.90 -2.14 -24.55
C VAL A 164 11.31 -0.86 -25.28
N GLY A 165 12.14 -0.01 -24.65
CA GLY A 165 12.64 1.24 -25.25
C GLY A 165 11.60 2.36 -25.36
N ARG A 166 10.50 2.28 -24.60
CA ARG A 166 9.40 3.26 -24.58
C ARG A 166 9.38 4.15 -23.33
N GLY A 167 10.53 4.37 -22.70
CA GLY A 167 10.66 5.21 -21.50
C GLY A 167 10.22 6.66 -21.73
N GLU A 168 10.71 7.29 -22.81
CA GLU A 168 10.36 8.69 -23.14
C GLU A 168 8.86 8.88 -23.39
N PHE A 169 8.23 7.91 -24.07
CA PHE A 169 6.78 7.91 -24.27
C PHE A 169 6.04 7.81 -22.93
N PHE A 170 6.49 6.95 -22.02
CA PHE A 170 5.89 6.82 -20.70
C PHE A 170 6.00 8.13 -19.91
N ASP A 171 7.18 8.74 -19.86
CA ASP A 171 7.41 9.98 -19.13
C ASP A 171 6.51 11.10 -19.69
N ALA A 172 6.37 11.20 -21.02
CA ALA A 172 5.50 12.16 -21.69
C ALA A 172 4.00 12.00 -21.35
N VAL A 173 3.50 10.77 -21.19
CA VAL A 173 2.07 10.51 -20.91
C VAL A 173 1.76 10.26 -19.44
N SER A 174 2.76 10.18 -18.57
CA SER A 174 2.62 9.89 -17.13
C SER A 174 1.67 10.86 -16.42
N GLY A 175 1.73 12.16 -16.75
CA GLY A 175 0.82 13.17 -16.21
C GLY A 175 -0.65 12.94 -16.59
N ILE A 176 -0.91 12.39 -17.79
CA ILE A 176 -2.26 12.02 -18.25
C ILE A 176 -2.75 10.76 -17.52
N LEU A 177 -1.85 9.81 -17.25
CA LEU A 177 -2.18 8.59 -16.50
C LEU A 177 -2.55 8.88 -15.04
N ASN A 178 -1.86 9.83 -14.42
CA ASN A 178 -2.12 10.25 -13.04
C ASN A 178 -3.34 11.18 -12.93
N GLY A 179 -3.99 11.57 -14.04
CA GLY A 179 -5.10 12.54 -14.03
C GLY A 179 -4.70 13.97 -13.67
N HIS A 180 -3.40 14.27 -13.64
CA HIS A 180 -2.85 15.61 -13.32
C HIS A 180 -2.80 16.52 -14.54
N ALA A 181 -2.75 15.94 -15.73
CA ALA A 181 -2.89 16.71 -16.95
C ALA A 181 -4.37 16.97 -17.22
N SER A 182 -4.76 18.25 -17.28
CA SER A 182 -5.92 18.65 -18.07
C SER A 182 -5.79 17.99 -19.44
N HIS A 183 -6.89 17.68 -20.14
CA HIS A 183 -6.87 17.19 -21.53
C HIS A 183 -6.26 18.20 -22.53
N GLY A 184 -5.35 19.08 -22.09
CA GLY A 184 -4.49 19.92 -22.90
C GLY A 184 -3.75 19.11 -23.95
N ASP A 185 -3.37 19.83 -24.99
CA ASP A 185 -3.35 19.41 -26.39
C ASP A 185 -2.66 18.05 -26.62
N GLN A 186 -3.43 16.97 -26.48
CA GLN A 186 -2.99 15.61 -26.77
C GLN A 186 -2.45 15.49 -28.21
N THR A 187 -2.82 16.42 -29.09
CA THR A 187 -2.28 16.57 -30.44
C THR A 187 -0.82 17.02 -30.42
N ALA A 188 -0.49 18.05 -29.62
CA ALA A 188 0.89 18.51 -29.45
C ALA A 188 1.76 17.44 -28.79
N LEU A 189 1.21 16.71 -27.81
CA LEU A 189 1.91 15.60 -27.17
C LEU A 189 2.10 14.39 -28.11
N ALA A 190 1.13 14.13 -28.98
CA ALA A 190 1.28 13.12 -30.04
C ALA A 190 2.41 13.49 -31.00
N ALA A 191 2.47 14.77 -31.42
CA ALA A 191 3.51 15.29 -32.29
C ALA A 191 4.90 15.22 -31.65
N SER A 192 5.05 15.57 -30.36
CA SER A 192 6.33 15.46 -29.65
C SER A 192 6.79 14.00 -29.51
N CYS A 193 5.85 13.05 -29.48
CA CYS A 193 6.15 11.61 -29.51
C CYS A 193 6.41 11.07 -30.93
N GLY A 194 6.36 11.90 -31.97
CA GLY A 194 6.50 11.46 -33.37
C GLY A 194 5.35 10.59 -33.88
N MET A 195 4.16 10.70 -33.27
CA MET A 195 2.99 9.86 -33.57
C MET A 195 1.86 10.68 -34.20
N SER A 196 1.05 10.03 -35.04
CA SER A 196 -0.27 10.59 -35.39
C SER A 196 -1.18 10.59 -34.15
N PHE A 197 -2.16 11.49 -34.13
CA PHE A 197 -3.11 11.58 -33.01
C PHE A 197 -3.86 10.26 -32.75
N ASP A 198 -4.29 9.57 -33.81
CA ASP A 198 -4.98 8.27 -33.68
C ASP A 198 -4.06 7.18 -33.13
N ALA A 199 -2.81 7.12 -33.62
CA ALA A 199 -1.81 6.18 -33.11
C ALA A 199 -1.47 6.46 -31.64
N PHE A 200 -1.38 7.74 -31.26
CA PHE A 200 -1.17 8.16 -29.87
C PHE A 200 -2.33 7.74 -28.97
N ARG A 201 -3.59 7.99 -29.38
CA ARG A 201 -4.78 7.56 -28.62
C ARG A 201 -4.83 6.05 -28.43
N MET A 202 -4.51 5.28 -29.46
CA MET A 202 -4.43 3.82 -29.37
C MET A 202 -3.32 3.38 -28.41
N ALA A 203 -2.14 3.99 -28.48
CA ALA A 203 -1.02 3.70 -27.59
C ALA A 203 -1.35 4.04 -26.14
N LEU A 204 -1.97 5.19 -25.88
CA LEU A 204 -2.44 5.61 -24.57
C LEU A 204 -3.51 4.67 -24.02
N SER A 205 -4.48 4.25 -24.83
CA SER A 205 -5.51 3.28 -24.44
C SER A 205 -4.90 1.93 -24.03
N ARG A 206 -3.95 1.42 -24.83
CA ARG A 206 -3.21 0.19 -24.49
C ARG A 206 -2.42 0.36 -23.20
N LEU A 207 -1.79 1.52 -23.00
CA LEU A 207 -1.02 1.80 -21.79
C LEU A 207 -1.91 1.89 -20.54
N LYS A 208 -3.08 2.54 -20.63
CA LYS A 208 -4.09 2.55 -19.55
C LYS A 208 -4.59 1.14 -19.23
N LYS A 209 -4.83 0.30 -20.24
CA LYS A 209 -5.20 -1.10 -20.05
C LYS A 209 -4.08 -1.88 -19.36
N ARG A 210 -2.82 -1.62 -19.71
CA ARG A 210 -1.66 -2.25 -19.06
C ARG A 210 -1.48 -1.78 -17.63
N LEU A 211 -1.63 -0.48 -17.35
CA LEU A 211 -1.64 0.06 -15.99
C LEU A 211 -2.69 -0.65 -15.12
N ARG A 212 -3.92 -0.80 -15.63
CA ARG A 212 -4.97 -1.54 -14.91
C ARG A 212 -4.56 -2.99 -14.64
N GLN A 213 -3.82 -3.64 -15.55
CA GLN A 213 -3.29 -4.98 -15.31
C GLN A 213 -2.19 -4.98 -14.25
N CYS A 214 -1.25 -4.03 -14.27
CA CYS A 214 -0.21 -3.89 -13.24
C CYS A 214 -0.84 -3.67 -11.86
N VAL A 215 -1.78 -2.73 -11.74
CA VAL A 215 -2.55 -2.48 -10.51
C VAL A 215 -3.34 -3.72 -10.11
N LYS A 216 -4.01 -4.38 -11.06
CA LYS A 216 -4.70 -5.65 -10.79
C LYS A 216 -3.71 -6.71 -10.34
N SER A 217 -2.47 -6.75 -10.80
CA SER A 217 -1.46 -7.70 -10.33
C SER A 217 -0.99 -7.37 -8.91
N GLU A 218 -0.84 -6.09 -8.56
CA GLU A 218 -0.55 -5.66 -7.19
C GLU A 218 -1.67 -6.04 -6.20
N VAL A 219 -2.93 -6.00 -6.66
CA VAL A 219 -4.12 -6.39 -5.87
C VAL A 219 -4.41 -7.89 -5.93
N ALA A 220 -4.29 -8.53 -7.09
CA ALA A 220 -4.52 -9.98 -7.29
C ALA A 220 -3.42 -10.81 -6.66
N GLY A 221 -2.22 -10.24 -6.55
CA GLY A 221 -1.22 -10.70 -5.60
C GLY A 221 -1.71 -10.65 -4.16
N THR A 222 -3.00 -10.60 -3.83
CA THR A 222 -3.58 -10.67 -2.46
C THR A 222 -4.80 -11.60 -2.33
N LEU A 223 -5.36 -12.11 -3.43
CA LEU A 223 -6.63 -12.84 -3.46
C LEU A 223 -6.60 -13.96 -4.51
N ASP A 224 -7.02 -15.17 -4.12
CA ASP A 224 -7.05 -16.33 -5.02
C ASP A 224 -8.28 -16.34 -5.95
N ASP A 225 -9.31 -15.54 -5.64
CA ASP A 225 -10.58 -15.46 -6.38
C ASP A 225 -10.62 -14.21 -7.30
N PRO A 226 -10.78 -14.39 -8.63
CA PRO A 226 -10.97 -13.29 -9.58
C PRO A 226 -12.12 -12.33 -9.24
N ALA A 227 -13.19 -12.80 -8.58
CA ALA A 227 -14.31 -11.95 -8.16
C ALA A 227 -13.90 -11.04 -7.00
N ALA A 228 -13.24 -11.58 -5.99
CA ALA A 228 -12.71 -10.80 -4.87
C ALA A 228 -11.73 -9.71 -5.34
N VAL A 229 -10.93 -9.98 -6.37
CA VAL A 229 -10.01 -8.99 -6.95
C VAL A 229 -10.78 -7.82 -7.57
N GLN A 230 -11.91 -8.09 -8.24
CA GLN A 230 -12.73 -7.05 -8.83
C GLN A 230 -13.35 -6.16 -7.74
N ASP A 231 -13.86 -6.75 -6.66
CA ASP A 231 -14.41 -6.00 -5.52
C ASP A 231 -13.34 -5.13 -4.83
N GLU A 232 -12.11 -5.62 -4.73
CA GLU A 232 -11.01 -4.87 -4.12
C GLU A 232 -10.51 -3.73 -5.03
N MET A 233 -10.56 -3.91 -6.35
CA MET A 233 -10.33 -2.83 -7.31
C MET A 233 -11.40 -1.72 -7.18
N GLU A 234 -12.67 -2.07 -6.98
CA GLU A 234 -13.75 -1.10 -6.75
C GLU A 234 -13.54 -0.33 -5.43
N THR A 235 -13.14 -1.04 -4.38
CA THR A 235 -12.78 -0.42 -3.09
C THR A 235 -11.61 0.55 -3.24
N LEU A 236 -10.59 0.17 -4.01
CA LEU A 236 -9.42 1.01 -4.31
C LEU A 236 -9.84 2.31 -5.01
N PHE A 237 -10.69 2.23 -6.02
CA PHE A 237 -11.17 3.43 -6.71
C PHE A 237 -12.06 4.30 -5.82
N ALA A 238 -12.91 3.71 -5.00
CA ALA A 238 -13.74 4.45 -4.05
C ALA A 238 -12.88 5.23 -3.04
N ALA A 239 -11.80 4.63 -2.53
CA ALA A 239 -10.88 5.25 -1.57
C ALA A 239 -10.06 6.43 -2.14
N LEU A 240 -10.04 6.62 -3.46
CA LEU A 240 -9.36 7.74 -4.13
C LEU A 240 -10.29 8.90 -4.47
N VAL A 241 -11.59 8.63 -4.51
CA VAL A 241 -12.64 9.62 -4.84
C VAL A 241 -13.18 10.30 -3.57
N GLY A 242 -13.10 9.64 -2.42
CA GLY A 242 -13.40 10.20 -1.10
C GLY A 242 -12.22 10.93 -0.46
#